data_AF-A0A7X8SP60-F1
#
_entry.id   AF-A0A7X8SP60-F1
#
_cell.length_a   1.000
_cell.length_b   1.000
_cell.length_c   1.000
_cell.angle_alpha   90.00
_cell.angle_beta   90.00
_cell.angle_gamma   90.00
#
_symmetry.space_group_name_H-M   'P 1'
#
loop_
_entity.id
_entity.type
_entity.pdbx_description
1 polymer ?
#
loop_
_entity_poly.entity_id
_entity_poly.type
_entity_poly.pdbx_seq_one_letter_code
_entity_poly.pdbx_strand_id
1 'polypeptide(L)'
;MKLNNEQEKIIEDLVDNQGIKIQTLRDDIIDHLCCVVESELGQGKSFDQLLDHAVKELAPNGLIEIQHKTVFLLNSKRFILMKKLMYLIGLIGSVSLTAGVTFKLLHMPLATELFMFGFLALLLVFVPLFAIDKYKVSLQKALSVRLKIILGLVAGVITGLSGLFKVMHLQGASILLLTGAFVFAFGFLPFYFFTMYKSSLPEMAE
;
A
#
# COMPACT_ATOMS: atom_id res chain seq x y z
N MET A 1 2.01 17.63 -39.85
CA MET A 1 2.96 17.12 -40.87
C MET A 1 3.38 15.73 -40.39
N LYS A 2 3.53 14.71 -41.24
CA LYS A 2 3.80 13.35 -40.73
C LYS A 2 5.25 13.17 -40.27
N LEU A 3 5.44 12.40 -39.21
CA LEU A 3 6.77 11.98 -38.76
C LEU A 3 7.43 11.07 -39.81
N ASN A 4 8.77 11.03 -39.80
CA ASN A 4 9.52 10.04 -40.56
C ASN A 4 9.79 8.79 -39.70
N ASN A 5 10.11 7.67 -40.34
CA ASN A 5 10.34 6.39 -39.65
C ASN A 5 11.50 6.43 -38.63
N GLU A 6 12.48 7.33 -38.80
CA GLU A 6 13.58 7.49 -37.84
C GLU A 6 13.12 8.21 -36.58
N GLN A 7 12.29 9.24 -36.71
CA GLN A 7 11.71 10.01 -35.62
C GLN A 7 10.72 9.19 -34.81
N GLU A 8 9.87 8.40 -35.47
CA GLU A 8 8.98 7.45 -34.78
C GLU A 8 9.79 6.47 -33.91
N LYS A 9 10.86 5.91 -34.47
CA LYS A 9 11.74 4.99 -33.74
C LYS A 9 12.43 5.64 -32.54
N ILE A 10 12.83 6.91 -32.64
CA ILE A 10 13.38 7.66 -31.50
C ILE A 10 12.36 7.77 -30.37
N ILE A 11 11.08 8.00 -30.69
CA ILE A 11 10.00 8.05 -29.69
C ILE A 11 9.79 6.68 -29.04
N GLU A 12 9.74 5.61 -29.84
CA GLU A 12 9.62 4.23 -29.33
C GLU A 12 10.76 3.88 -28.36
N ASP A 13 12.00 4.11 -28.78
CA ASP A 13 13.19 3.85 -27.96
C ASP A 13 13.18 4.68 -26.66
N LEU A 14 12.73 5.93 -26.71
CA LEU A 14 12.60 6.79 -25.52
C LEU A 14 11.61 6.20 -24.52
N VAL A 15 10.44 5.76 -24.97
CA VAL A 15 9.39 5.21 -24.10
C VAL A 15 9.82 3.85 -23.54
N ASP A 16 10.48 3.01 -24.35
CA ASP A 16 10.99 1.70 -23.93
C ASP A 16 12.06 1.80 -22.85
N ASN A 17 12.95 2.79 -22.97
CA ASN A 17 14.00 3.03 -21.98
C ASN A 17 13.47 3.51 -20.62
N GLN A 18 12.21 3.98 -20.53
CA GLN A 18 11.59 4.37 -19.26
C GLN A 18 10.97 3.20 -18.48
N GLY A 19 10.97 1.97 -19.01
CA GLY A 19 10.60 0.77 -18.26
C GLY A 19 9.10 0.60 -18.03
N ILE A 20 8.27 1.06 -18.99
CA ILE A 20 6.82 0.83 -18.99
C ILE A 20 6.54 -0.66 -19.22
N LYS A 21 5.75 -1.28 -18.34
CA LYS A 21 5.42 -2.71 -18.34
C LYS A 21 4.08 -3.03 -18.99
N ILE A 22 3.15 -2.07 -18.97
CA ILE A 22 1.81 -2.25 -19.55
C ILE A 22 1.89 -1.92 -21.04
N GLN A 23 1.81 -2.94 -21.89
CA GLN A 23 1.94 -2.79 -23.35
C GLN A 23 0.91 -1.82 -23.93
N THR A 24 -0.37 -1.95 -23.57
CA THR A 24 -1.41 -1.04 -24.07
C THR A 24 -1.14 0.43 -23.72
N LEU A 25 -0.64 0.68 -22.50
CA LEU A 25 -0.30 2.04 -22.07
C LEU A 25 0.94 2.58 -22.78
N ARG A 26 1.93 1.71 -23.03
CA ARG A 26 3.12 2.05 -23.82
C ARG A 26 2.68 2.50 -25.22
N ASP A 27 1.84 1.71 -25.87
CA ASP A 27 1.34 2.00 -27.22
C ASP A 27 0.52 3.31 -27.22
N ASP A 28 -0.35 3.52 -26.23
CA ASP A 28 -1.12 4.76 -26.05
C ASP A 28 -0.21 6.00 -25.87
N ILE A 29 0.90 5.86 -25.13
CA ILE A 29 1.87 6.94 -24.91
C ILE A 29 2.64 7.26 -26.19
N ILE A 30 3.08 6.23 -26.91
CA ILE A 30 3.79 6.41 -28.20
C ILE A 30 2.87 7.12 -29.19
N ASP A 31 1.63 6.65 -29.34
CA ASP A 31 0.64 7.25 -30.25
C ASP A 31 0.35 8.71 -29.88
N HIS A 32 0.21 9.00 -28.58
CA HIS A 32 0.00 10.37 -28.10
C HIS A 32 1.20 11.28 -28.41
N LEU A 33 2.43 10.84 -28.11
CA LEU A 33 3.63 11.63 -28.39
C LEU A 33 3.80 11.88 -29.89
N CYS A 34 3.57 10.87 -30.72
CA CYS A 34 3.56 11.02 -32.18
C CYS A 34 2.54 12.08 -32.62
N CYS A 35 1.28 11.97 -32.16
CA CYS A 35 0.22 12.91 -32.51
C CYS A 35 0.54 14.36 -32.10
N VAL A 36 1.06 14.58 -30.88
CA VAL A 36 1.43 15.93 -30.40
C VAL A 36 2.54 16.52 -31.25
N VAL A 37 3.61 15.76 -31.49
CA VAL A 37 4.75 16.24 -32.30
C VAL A 37 4.32 16.52 -33.74
N GLU A 38 3.49 15.67 -34.35
CA GLU A 38 2.96 15.88 -35.71
C GLU A 38 2.10 17.14 -35.84
N SER A 39 1.39 17.51 -34.77
CA SER A 39 0.53 18.69 -34.72
C SER A 39 1.31 20.01 -34.64
N GLU A 40 2.49 19.99 -34.01
CA GLU A 40 3.37 21.15 -33.86
C GLU A 40 4.50 21.20 -34.90
N LEU A 41 4.68 20.13 -35.68
CA LEU A 41 5.70 20.03 -36.72
C LEU A 41 5.46 21.09 -37.82
N GLY A 42 6.47 21.93 -38.07
CA GLY A 42 6.42 23.01 -39.07
C GLY A 42 6.22 24.42 -38.50
N GLN A 43 6.03 24.57 -37.18
CA GLN A 43 5.91 25.87 -36.51
C GLN A 43 7.26 26.50 -36.12
N GLY A 44 8.35 26.15 -36.81
CA GLY A 44 9.69 26.72 -36.61
C GLY A 44 10.50 26.17 -35.42
N LYS A 45 10.01 25.14 -34.72
CA LYS A 45 10.74 24.41 -33.66
C LYS A 45 11.38 23.13 -34.22
N SER A 46 12.51 22.72 -33.63
CA SER A 46 13.16 21.44 -33.97
C SER A 46 12.41 20.25 -33.38
N PHE A 47 12.57 19.06 -33.98
CA PHE A 47 11.94 17.81 -33.50
C PHE A 47 12.28 17.52 -32.03
N ASP A 48 13.55 17.65 -31.64
CA ASP A 48 13.99 17.38 -30.26
C ASP A 48 13.30 18.30 -29.24
N GLN A 49 13.11 19.58 -29.59
CA GLN A 49 12.40 20.54 -28.75
C GLN A 49 10.92 20.22 -28.62
N LEU A 50 10.29 19.77 -29.71
CA LEU A 50 8.89 19.36 -29.71
C LEU A 50 8.69 18.09 -28.88
N LEU A 51 9.60 17.13 -29.00
CA LEU A 51 9.57 15.88 -28.24
C LEU A 51 9.79 16.12 -26.74
N ASP A 52 10.79 16.92 -26.36
CA ASP A 52 11.02 17.28 -24.95
C ASP A 52 9.81 18.02 -24.35
N HIS A 53 9.19 18.92 -25.13
CA HIS A 53 7.97 19.60 -24.72
C HIS A 53 6.81 18.62 -24.51
N ALA A 54 6.55 17.74 -25.49
CA ALA A 54 5.46 16.75 -25.43
C ALA A 54 5.64 15.79 -24.24
N VAL A 55 6.86 15.33 -23.97
CA VAL A 55 7.16 14.46 -22.82
C VAL A 55 6.96 15.20 -21.50
N LYS A 56 7.42 16.45 -21.38
CA LYS A 56 7.22 17.26 -20.16
C LYS A 56 5.76 17.62 -19.91
N GLU A 57 4.99 17.88 -20.96
CA GLU A 57 3.57 18.18 -20.85
C GLU A 57 2.77 16.94 -20.42
N LEU A 58 3.04 15.79 -21.05
CA LEU A 58 2.37 14.53 -20.71
C LEU A 58 2.77 14.01 -19.33
N ALA A 59 4.06 14.07 -19.00
CA ALA A 59 4.64 13.45 -17.82
C ALA A 59 5.73 14.33 -17.18
N PRO A 60 5.35 15.42 -16.49
CA PRO A 60 6.30 16.34 -15.86
C PRO A 60 7.21 15.66 -14.81
N ASN A 61 6.76 14.53 -14.26
CA ASN A 61 7.47 13.73 -13.26
C ASN A 61 7.95 12.36 -13.82
N GLY A 62 7.91 12.16 -15.14
CA GLY A 62 8.33 10.92 -15.82
C GLY A 62 7.19 9.95 -16.18
N LEU A 63 7.36 9.21 -17.27
CA LEU A 63 6.30 8.35 -17.85
C LEU A 63 5.91 7.19 -16.93
N ILE A 64 6.83 6.73 -16.07
CA ILE A 64 6.54 5.68 -15.09
C ILE A 64 5.41 6.08 -14.13
N GLU A 65 5.25 7.38 -13.83
CA GLU A 65 4.18 7.88 -12.96
C GLU A 65 2.80 7.63 -13.58
N ILE A 66 2.68 7.78 -14.91
CA ILE A 66 1.43 7.51 -15.63
C ILE A 66 1.02 6.06 -15.43
N GLN A 67 1.96 5.11 -15.56
CA GLN A 67 1.69 3.71 -15.27
C GLN A 67 1.22 3.49 -13.83
N HIS A 68 1.87 4.13 -12.87
CA HIS A 68 1.47 4.03 -11.47
C HIS A 68 0.04 4.53 -11.23
N LYS A 69 -0.33 5.68 -11.84
CA LYS A 69 -1.69 6.22 -11.80
C LYS A 69 -2.69 5.28 -12.47
N THR A 70 -2.38 4.75 -13.65
CA THR A 70 -3.24 3.80 -14.38
C THR A 70 -3.49 2.54 -13.56
N VAL A 71 -2.45 1.92 -13.01
CA VAL A 71 -2.59 0.75 -12.13
C VAL A 71 -3.43 1.07 -10.90
N PHE A 72 -3.21 2.24 -10.29
CA PHE A 72 -3.99 2.68 -9.14
C PHE A 72 -5.47 2.87 -9.50
N LEU A 73 -5.77 3.53 -10.62
CA LEU A 73 -7.13 3.78 -11.10
C LEU A 73 -7.86 2.48 -11.45
N LEU A 74 -7.19 1.56 -12.15
CA LEU A 74 -7.74 0.24 -12.46
C LEU A 74 -8.07 -0.57 -11.20
N ASN A 75 -7.28 -0.41 -10.13
CA ASN A 75 -7.51 -1.10 -8.86
C ASN A 75 -8.29 -0.28 -7.83
N SER A 76 -8.67 0.97 -8.14
CA SER A 76 -9.27 1.92 -7.20
C SER A 76 -10.56 1.40 -6.56
N LYS A 77 -11.45 0.80 -7.37
CA LYS A 77 -12.71 0.18 -6.90
C LYS A 77 -12.45 -0.89 -5.84
N ARG A 78 -11.45 -1.75 -6.07
CA ARG A 78 -11.05 -2.79 -5.12
C ARG A 78 -10.47 -2.19 -3.84
N PHE A 79 -9.69 -1.12 -3.94
CA PHE A 79 -9.16 -0.42 -2.76
C PHE A 79 -10.26 0.24 -1.94
N ILE A 80 -11.22 0.91 -2.58
CA ILE A 80 -12.36 1.53 -1.91
C ILE A 80 -13.22 0.45 -1.21
N LEU A 81 -13.46 -0.68 -1.86
CA LEU A 81 -14.21 -1.79 -1.27
C LEU A 81 -13.52 -2.35 -0.01
N MET A 82 -12.21 -2.58 -0.06
CA MET A 82 -11.44 -3.06 1.08
C MET A 82 -11.48 -2.08 2.27
N LYS A 83 -11.40 -0.77 2.00
CA LYS A 83 -11.53 0.25 3.04
C LYS A 83 -12.93 0.25 3.67
N LYS A 84 -13.99 0.18 2.85
CA LYS A 84 -15.37 0.09 3.36
C LYS A 84 -15.54 -1.14 4.25
N LEU A 85 -15.03 -2.30 3.82
CA LEU A 85 -15.09 -3.54 4.60
C LEU A 85 -14.31 -3.41 5.92
N MET A 86 -13.10 -2.84 5.88
CA MET A 86 -12.29 -2.60 7.08
C MET A 86 -13.03 -1.74 8.09
N TYR A 87 -13.63 -0.61 7.67
CA TYR A 87 -14.40 0.25 8.59
C TYR A 87 -15.64 -0.45 9.15
N LEU A 88 -16.36 -1.21 8.32
CA LEU A 88 -17.54 -1.95 8.75
C LEU A 88 -17.19 -3.01 9.82
N ILE A 89 -16.15 -3.82 9.57
CA ILE A 89 -15.69 -4.85 10.51
C ILE A 89 -15.12 -4.21 11.77
N GLY A 90 -14.40 -3.09 11.64
CA GLY A 90 -13.91 -2.32 12.79
C GLY A 90 -15.06 -1.83 13.68
N LEU A 91 -16.13 -1.33 13.08
CA LEU A 91 -17.32 -0.88 13.81
C LEU A 91 -18.03 -2.06 14.50
N ILE A 92 -18.38 -3.10 13.74
CA ILE A 92 -19.08 -4.29 14.26
C ILE A 92 -18.24 -4.95 15.36
N GLY A 93 -16.95 -5.15 15.12
CA GLY A 93 -16.02 -5.75 16.08
C GLY A 93 -15.88 -4.93 17.36
N SER A 94 -15.75 -3.61 17.26
CA SER A 94 -15.65 -2.71 18.42
C SER A 94 -16.93 -2.67 19.25
N VAL A 95 -18.10 -2.58 18.58
CA VAL A 95 -19.41 -2.62 19.24
C VAL A 95 -19.61 -3.96 19.94
N SER A 96 -19.35 -5.08 19.27
CA SER A 96 -19.46 -6.41 19.87
C SER A 96 -18.49 -6.60 21.04
N LEU A 97 -17.24 -6.18 20.90
CA LEU A 97 -16.25 -6.29 21.99
C LEU A 97 -16.70 -5.48 23.22
N THR A 98 -17.12 -4.24 23.00
CA THR A 98 -17.60 -3.35 24.08
C THR A 98 -18.84 -3.91 24.75
N ALA A 99 -19.82 -4.37 23.96
CA ALA A 99 -21.03 -4.99 24.47
C ALA A 99 -20.72 -6.29 25.25
N GLY A 100 -19.77 -7.11 24.77
CA GLY A 100 -19.33 -8.32 25.46
C GLY A 100 -18.70 -8.03 26.82
N VAL A 101 -17.84 -7.01 26.92
CA VAL A 101 -17.29 -6.54 28.20
C VAL A 101 -18.39 -6.03 29.13
N THR A 102 -19.28 -5.17 28.64
CA THR A 102 -20.39 -4.62 29.42
C THR A 102 -21.30 -5.73 29.95
N PHE A 103 -21.66 -6.70 29.11
CA PHE A 103 -22.49 -7.83 29.52
C PHE A 103 -21.78 -8.71 30.55
N LYS A 104 -20.46 -8.87 30.45
CA LYS A 104 -19.65 -9.58 31.45
C LYS A 104 -19.75 -8.89 32.81
N LEU A 105 -19.64 -7.56 32.83
CA LEU A 105 -19.73 -6.75 34.06
C LEU A 105 -21.14 -6.77 34.66
N LEU A 106 -22.17 -6.73 33.82
CA LEU A 106 -23.57 -6.76 34.22
C LEU A 106 -24.10 -8.18 34.49
N HIS A 107 -23.26 -9.22 34.42
CA HIS A 107 -23.65 -10.63 34.58
C HIS A 107 -24.77 -11.07 33.63
N MET A 108 -24.81 -10.49 32.43
CA MET A 108 -25.77 -10.85 31.39
C MET A 108 -25.29 -12.08 30.61
N PRO A 109 -26.22 -12.91 30.09
CA PRO A 109 -25.87 -13.99 29.16
C PRO A 109 -25.25 -13.42 27.88
N LEU A 110 -24.60 -14.27 27.08
CA LEU A 110 -23.93 -13.91 25.81
C LEU A 110 -22.65 -13.05 25.92
N ALA A 111 -22.24 -12.64 27.13
CA ALA A 111 -21.06 -11.81 27.35
C ALA A 111 -19.77 -12.37 26.71
N THR A 112 -19.45 -13.63 26.99
CA THR A 112 -18.21 -14.27 26.51
C THR A 112 -18.22 -14.45 24.99
N GLU A 113 -19.35 -14.89 24.43
CA GLU A 113 -19.53 -15.08 22.98
C GLU A 113 -19.30 -13.78 22.22
N LEU A 114 -19.92 -12.69 22.67
CA LEU A 114 -19.85 -11.38 22.02
C LEU A 114 -18.45 -10.76 22.16
N PHE A 115 -17.80 -10.95 23.32
CA PHE A 115 -16.41 -10.58 23.53
C PHE A 115 -15.48 -11.32 22.57
N MET A 116 -15.61 -12.64 22.47
CA MET A 116 -14.78 -13.47 21.60
C MET A 116 -14.95 -13.10 20.13
N PHE A 117 -16.19 -12.92 19.68
CA PHE A 117 -16.51 -12.51 18.32
C PHE A 117 -15.88 -11.14 18.00
N GLY A 118 -16.12 -10.14 18.85
CA GLY A 118 -15.56 -8.80 18.67
C GLY A 118 -14.03 -8.80 18.67
N PHE A 119 -13.41 -9.53 19.60
CA PHE A 119 -11.96 -9.61 19.72
C PHE A 119 -11.33 -10.30 18.51
N LEU A 120 -11.85 -11.45 18.08
CA LEU A 120 -11.32 -12.18 16.92
C LEU A 120 -11.55 -11.42 15.62
N ALA A 121 -12.71 -10.77 15.43
CA ALA A 121 -12.99 -9.94 14.26
C ALA A 121 -11.98 -8.78 14.15
N LEU A 122 -11.68 -8.12 15.26
CA LEU A 122 -10.69 -7.04 15.27
C LEU A 122 -9.27 -7.58 15.05
N LEU A 123 -8.89 -8.65 15.74
CA LEU A 123 -7.52 -9.15 15.71
C LEU A 123 -7.17 -9.85 14.40
N LEU A 124 -8.06 -10.71 13.87
CA LEU A 124 -7.77 -11.56 12.72
C LEU A 124 -8.29 -11.01 11.40
N VAL A 125 -9.18 -10.01 11.42
CA VAL A 125 -9.74 -9.44 10.19
C VAL A 125 -9.38 -7.97 10.04
N PHE A 126 -9.71 -7.14 11.03
CA PHE A 126 -9.44 -5.69 10.95
C PHE A 126 -7.93 -5.40 10.89
N VAL A 127 -7.14 -5.98 11.80
CA VAL A 127 -5.68 -5.72 11.86
C VAL A 127 -4.96 -6.15 10.57
N PRO A 128 -5.19 -7.34 9.98
CA PRO A 128 -4.62 -7.69 8.68
C PRO A 128 -5.09 -6.78 7.53
N LEU A 129 -6.38 -6.42 7.49
CA LEU A 129 -6.89 -5.49 6.47
C LEU A 129 -6.20 -4.12 6.56
N PHE A 130 -6.01 -3.61 7.78
CA PHE A 130 -5.29 -2.37 8.03
C PHE A 130 -3.81 -2.47 7.61
N ALA A 131 -3.15 -3.58 7.91
CA ALA A 131 -1.78 -3.83 7.46
C ALA A 131 -1.66 -3.89 5.94
N ILE A 132 -2.61 -4.53 5.25
CA ILE A 132 -2.67 -4.60 3.78
C ILE A 132 -2.86 -3.20 3.17
N ASP A 133 -3.73 -2.38 3.75
CA ASP A 133 -3.93 -0.99 3.29
C ASP A 133 -2.63 -0.19 3.41
N LYS A 134 -1.96 -0.26 4.56
CA LYS A 134 -0.65 0.39 4.78
C LYS A 134 0.46 -0.16 3.87
N TYR A 135 0.45 -1.46 3.61
CA TYR A 135 1.41 -2.11 2.71
C TYR A 135 1.25 -1.63 1.28
N LYS A 136 0.01 -1.54 0.78
CA LYS A 136 -0.30 -1.07 -0.58
C LYS A 136 0.08 0.40 -0.78
N VAL A 137 -0.17 1.26 0.21
CA VAL A 137 0.28 2.66 0.18
C VAL A 137 1.83 2.76 0.21
N SER A 138 2.52 1.75 0.72
CA SER A 138 3.98 1.71 0.85
C SER A 138 4.69 0.92 -0.27
N LEU A 139 4.01 0.59 -1.37
CA LEU A 139 4.54 -0.26 -2.44
C LEU A 139 5.85 0.25 -3.05
N GLN A 140 6.09 1.56 -3.02
CA GLN A 140 7.33 2.19 -3.53
C GLN A 140 8.41 2.44 -2.46
N LYS A 141 8.20 2.02 -1.20
CA LYS A 141 9.17 2.24 -0.12
C LYS A 141 10.14 1.06 0.05
N ALA A 142 11.32 1.37 0.59
CA ALA A 142 12.42 0.44 0.86
C ALA A 142 11.98 -0.83 1.62
N LEU A 143 12.74 -1.93 1.46
CA LEU A 143 12.47 -3.22 2.11
C LEU A 143 12.26 -3.12 3.62
N SER A 144 12.95 -2.17 4.28
CA SER A 144 12.80 -1.89 5.72
C SER A 144 11.37 -1.52 6.13
N VAL A 145 10.63 -0.81 5.27
CA VAL A 145 9.22 -0.43 5.53
C VAL A 145 8.30 -1.63 5.42
N ARG A 146 8.55 -2.52 4.46
CA ARG A 146 7.75 -3.75 4.26
C ARG A 146 7.94 -4.72 5.43
N LEU A 147 9.20 -4.95 5.83
CA LEU A 147 9.54 -5.79 6.97
C LEU A 147 8.91 -5.29 8.27
N LYS A 148 8.95 -3.97 8.52
CA LYS A 148 8.28 -3.34 9.65
C LYS A 148 6.78 -3.67 9.71
N ILE A 149 6.06 -3.59 8.59
CA ILE A 149 4.62 -3.88 8.56
C ILE A 149 4.36 -5.37 8.86
N ILE A 150 5.12 -6.28 8.23
CA ILE A 150 4.94 -7.73 8.39
C ILE A 150 5.28 -8.17 9.81
N LEU A 151 6.45 -7.76 10.33
CA LEU A 151 6.88 -8.12 11.68
C LEU A 151 5.96 -7.53 12.75
N GLY A 152 5.46 -6.31 12.54
CA GLY A 152 4.46 -5.71 13.43
C GLY A 152 3.14 -6.45 13.42
N LEU A 153 2.66 -6.88 12.24
CA LEU A 153 1.44 -7.68 12.11
C LEU A 153 1.58 -9.02 12.82
N VAL A 154 2.67 -9.75 12.58
CA VAL A 154 2.93 -11.06 13.20
C VAL A 154 3.02 -10.92 14.72
N ALA A 155 3.81 -9.97 15.21
CA ALA A 155 3.94 -9.72 16.66
C ALA A 155 2.60 -9.35 17.30
N GLY A 156 1.82 -8.48 16.66
CA GLY A 156 0.51 -8.03 17.15
C GLY A 156 -0.51 -9.17 17.21
N VAL A 157 -0.60 -10.01 16.18
CA VAL A 157 -1.52 -11.16 16.15
C VAL A 157 -1.14 -12.20 17.21
N ILE A 158 0.15 -12.56 17.31
CA ILE A 158 0.62 -13.53 18.32
C ILE A 158 0.33 -13.02 19.73
N THR A 159 0.65 -11.76 20.01
CA THR A 159 0.43 -11.15 21.33
C THR A 159 -1.06 -11.01 21.65
N GLY A 160 -1.88 -10.63 20.67
CA GLY A 160 -3.34 -10.56 20.83
C GLY A 160 -3.96 -11.93 21.12
N LEU A 161 -3.54 -12.97 20.40
CA LEU A 161 -3.99 -14.35 20.64
C LEU A 161 -3.56 -14.85 22.03
N SER A 162 -2.36 -14.50 22.48
CA SER A 162 -1.92 -14.79 23.85
C SER A 162 -2.83 -14.14 24.89
N GLY A 163 -3.22 -12.87 24.69
CA GLY A 163 -4.18 -12.19 25.56
C GLY A 163 -5.51 -12.92 25.64
N LEU A 164 -6.04 -13.38 24.50
CA LEU A 164 -7.26 -14.17 24.42
C LEU A 164 -7.13 -15.49 25.19
N PHE A 165 -6.02 -16.20 25.01
CA PHE A 165 -5.76 -17.46 25.71
C PHE A 165 -5.68 -17.25 27.22
N LYS A 166 -5.11 -16.13 27.66
CA LYS A 166 -5.03 -15.79 29.08
C LYS A 166 -6.40 -15.50 29.69
N VAL A 167 -7.25 -14.76 28.96
CA VAL A 167 -8.64 -14.48 29.38
C VAL A 167 -9.48 -15.76 29.41
N MET A 168 -9.21 -16.71 28.52
CA MET A 168 -9.91 -18.00 28.45
C MET A 168 -9.28 -19.11 29.28
N HIS A 169 -8.25 -18.81 30.07
CA HIS A 169 -7.51 -19.80 30.86
C HIS A 169 -6.99 -20.98 30.02
N LEU A 170 -6.68 -20.74 28.75
CA LEU A 170 -6.12 -21.74 27.84
C LEU A 170 -4.62 -21.94 28.11
N GLN A 171 -4.18 -23.19 27.94
CA GLN A 171 -2.79 -23.57 28.10
C GLN A 171 -1.91 -22.90 27.03
N GLY A 172 -0.65 -22.60 27.39
CA GLY A 172 0.32 -22.00 26.46
C GLY A 172 0.24 -20.47 26.30
N ALA A 173 -0.69 -19.78 26.99
CA ALA A 173 -0.83 -18.32 26.92
C ALA A 173 0.50 -17.58 27.21
N SER A 174 1.24 -17.99 28.24
CA SER A 174 2.51 -17.38 28.63
C SER A 174 3.63 -17.61 27.61
N ILE A 175 3.67 -18.80 27.01
CA ILE A 175 4.66 -19.14 25.96
C ILE A 175 4.39 -18.29 24.73
N LEU A 176 3.12 -18.19 24.32
CA LEU A 176 2.70 -17.38 23.18
C LEU A 176 2.98 -15.89 23.41
N LEU A 177 2.80 -15.41 24.65
CA LEU A 177 3.14 -14.03 25.04
C LEU A 177 4.63 -13.76 24.88
N LEU A 178 5.47 -14.67 25.40
CA LEU A 178 6.92 -14.54 25.34
C LEU A 178 7.41 -14.52 23.89
N THR A 179 6.89 -15.43 23.06
CA THR A 179 7.21 -15.46 21.62
C THR A 179 6.77 -14.18 20.92
N GLY A 180 5.56 -13.69 21.17
CA GLY A 180 5.07 -12.43 20.60
C GLY A 180 5.92 -11.23 21.02
N ALA A 181 6.27 -11.15 22.31
CA ALA A 181 7.13 -10.11 22.85
C ALA A 181 8.54 -10.16 22.26
N PHE A 182 9.10 -11.35 22.05
CA PHE A 182 10.40 -11.53 21.41
C PHE A 182 10.39 -11.03 19.96
N VAL A 183 9.38 -11.42 19.17
CA VAL A 183 9.22 -10.95 17.78
C VAL A 183 8.99 -9.44 17.73
N PHE A 184 8.26 -8.87 18.69
CA PHE A 184 8.10 -7.43 18.79
C PHE A 184 9.42 -6.72 19.09
N ALA A 185 10.15 -7.17 20.11
CA ALA A 185 11.36 -6.52 20.60
C ALA A 185 12.55 -6.62 19.63
N PHE A 186 12.79 -7.80 19.07
CA PHE A 186 13.94 -8.05 18.20
C PHE A 186 13.59 -8.03 16.71
N GLY A 187 12.32 -8.25 16.37
CA GLY A 187 11.83 -8.13 14.99
C GLY A 187 11.36 -6.71 14.70
N PHE A 188 10.23 -6.30 15.26
CA PHE A 188 9.59 -5.04 14.87
C PHE A 188 10.38 -3.77 15.26
N LEU A 189 10.85 -3.66 16.51
CA LEU A 189 11.45 -2.42 17.02
C LEU A 189 12.72 -1.99 16.26
N PRO A 190 13.70 -2.86 15.94
CA PRO A 190 14.91 -2.44 15.24
C PRO A 190 14.61 -1.82 13.88
N PHE A 191 13.72 -2.44 13.09
CA PHE A 191 13.30 -1.87 11.81
C PHE A 191 12.48 -0.59 12.00
N TYR A 192 11.64 -0.53 13.03
CA TYR A 192 10.88 0.69 13.34
C TYR A 192 11.81 1.88 13.61
N PHE A 193 12.75 1.74 14.54
CA PHE A 193 13.70 2.82 14.88
C PHE A 193 14.64 3.14 13.72
N PHE A 194 15.12 2.14 12.98
CA PHE A 194 15.95 2.39 11.80
C PHE A 194 15.21 3.21 10.73
N THR A 195 13.94 2.87 10.45
CA THR A 195 13.12 3.64 9.51
C THR A 195 12.89 5.08 9.99
N MET A 196 12.66 5.27 11.30
CA MET A 196 12.47 6.60 11.87
C MET A 196 13.75 7.44 11.79
N TYR A 197 14.89 6.85 12.15
CA TYR A 197 16.19 7.50 12.07
C TYR A 197 16.52 7.94 10.64
N LYS A 198 16.35 7.04 9.65
CA LYS A 198 16.57 7.38 8.24
C LYS A 198 15.63 8.50 7.76
N SER A 199 14.38 8.51 8.21
CA SER A 199 13.43 9.58 7.87
C SER A 199 13.70 10.92 8.56
N SER A 200 14.53 10.95 9.62
CA SER A 200 14.91 12.17 10.33
C SER A 200 16.19 12.83 9.80
N LEU A 201 16.94 12.16 8.92
CA LEU A 201 18.12 12.74 8.27
C LEU A 201 17.68 13.59 7.06
N PRO A 202 17.99 14.89 7.03
CA PRO A 202 17.51 15.83 6.01
C PRO A 202 18.14 15.69 4.60
N GLU A 203 19.11 14.78 4.38
CA GLU A 203 19.93 14.73 3.14
C GLU A 203 19.38 13.84 1.99
N MET A 204 18.08 13.55 1.94
CA MET A 204 17.48 12.82 0.80
C MET A 204 16.24 13.56 0.27
N ALA A 205 16.36 14.89 0.19
CA ALA A 205 15.36 15.81 -0.35
C ALA A 205 15.88 16.63 -1.55
N GLU A 206 16.89 16.10 -2.25
CA GLU A 206 17.26 16.50 -3.62
C GLU A 206 17.29 15.28 -4.53
#